data_AF-A0A3L6P9V1-F1
#
_entry.id   AF-A0A3L6P9V1-F1
#
_cell.length_a   1.000
_cell.length_b   1.000
_cell.length_c   1.000
_cell.angle_alpha   90.00
_cell.angle_beta   90.00
_cell.angle_gamma   90.00
#
_symmetry.space_group_name_H-M   'P 1'
#
loop_
_entity.id
_entity.type
_entity.pdbx_description
1 polymer ?
#
loop_
_entity_poly.entity_id
_entity_poly.type
_entity_poly.pdbx_seq_one_letter_code
_entity_poly.pdbx_strand_id
1 'polypeptide(L)'
;MVVQHDVEGLEVQVGDGSWVAVPPEHDTVTVVAGELLTVVTNGKVPAGVHRVRTPSDRERLSALFVSTPKEGATVRPLECTTTAASVTTLISGSPEMGAS
;
A
#
# COMPACT_ATOMS: atom_id res chain seq x y z
N MET A 1 0.53 0.38 6.31
CA MET A 1 -0.05 -0.51 7.34
C MET A 1 -1.38 0.08 7.75
N VAL A 2 -2.43 -0.74 7.84
CA VAL A 2 -3.79 -0.34 8.20
C VAL A 2 -4.18 -1.07 9.47
N VAL A 3 -4.58 -0.33 10.49
CA VAL A 3 -5.23 -0.85 11.70
C VAL A 3 -6.72 -0.59 11.55
N GLN A 4 -7.53 -1.63 11.64
CA GLN A 4 -8.99 -1.54 11.52
C GLN A 4 -9.62 -1.75 12.89
N HIS A 5 -10.64 -0.95 13.23
CA HIS A 5 -11.45 -1.15 14.42
C HIS A 5 -12.80 -1.77 14.03
N ASP A 6 -13.03 -3.02 14.42
CA ASP A 6 -14.28 -3.82 14.50
C ASP A 6 -15.27 -3.82 13.32
N VAL A 7 -15.07 -2.97 12.31
CA VAL A 7 -15.95 -2.72 11.19
C VAL A 7 -15.22 -3.01 9.88
N GLU A 8 -15.74 -3.97 9.12
CA GLU A 8 -15.20 -4.32 7.81
C GLU A 8 -15.31 -3.18 6.79
N GLY A 9 -14.60 -3.32 5.67
CA GLY A 9 -14.68 -2.38 4.57
C GLY A 9 -13.42 -2.34 3.71
N LEU A 10 -12.27 -2.73 4.26
CA LEU A 10 -11.05 -2.87 3.47
C LEU A 10 -11.17 -4.06 2.51
N GLU A 11 -10.94 -3.81 1.23
CA GLU A 11 -10.85 -4.84 0.21
C GLU A 11 -9.56 -4.66 -0.60
N VAL A 12 -8.97 -5.77 -1.03
CA VAL A 12 -7.79 -5.82 -1.91
C VAL A 12 -8.16 -6.47 -3.22
N GLN A 13 -7.60 -5.99 -4.32
CA GLN A 13 -7.77 -6.61 -5.62
C GLN A 13 -6.70 -7.70 -5.81
N VAL A 14 -7.12 -8.91 -6.19
CA VAL A 14 -6.21 -10.03 -6.48
C VAL A 14 -5.98 -10.17 -7.98
N GLY A 15 -5.09 -11.08 -8.39
CA GLY A 15 -4.55 -11.15 -9.75
C GLY A 15 -5.57 -11.36 -10.88
N ASP A 16 -6.76 -11.88 -10.58
CA ASP A 16 -7.87 -12.01 -11.54
C ASP A 16 -8.78 -10.76 -11.62
N GLY A 17 -8.43 -9.70 -10.89
CA GLY A 17 -9.20 -8.46 -10.81
C GLY A 17 -10.37 -8.49 -9.81
N SER A 18 -10.64 -9.64 -9.18
CA SER A 18 -11.66 -9.75 -8.14
C SER A 18 -11.23 -9.07 -6.84
N TRP A 19 -12.22 -8.73 -6.01
CA TRP A 19 -12.01 -8.05 -4.74
C TRP A 19 -12.21 -9.01 -3.59
N VAL A 20 -11.22 -9.07 -2.69
CA VAL A 20 -11.24 -9.90 -1.48
C VAL A 20 -11.30 -9.00 -0.26
N ALA A 21 -12.25 -9.28 0.65
CA ALA A 21 -12.37 -8.55 1.91
C ALA A 21 -11.20 -8.88 2.84
N VAL A 22 -10.73 -7.87 3.55
CA VAL A 22 -9.75 -8.00 4.63
C VAL A 22 -10.49 -7.71 5.94
N PRO A 23 -11.00 -8.74 6.65
CA PRO A 23 -11.75 -8.53 7.87
C PRO A 23 -10.88 -7.89 8.97
N PRO A 24 -11.46 -7.08 9.86
CA PRO A 24 -10.76 -6.62 11.05
C PRO A 24 -10.46 -7.82 11.96
N GLU A 25 -9.23 -7.91 12.45
CA GLU A 25 -8.80 -8.93 13.40
C GLU A 25 -8.05 -8.25 14.56
N HIS A 26 -8.45 -8.55 15.80
CA HIS A 26 -7.85 -7.94 16.99
C HIS A 26 -6.35 -8.25 17.07
N ASP A 27 -5.59 -7.29 17.58
CA ASP A 27 -4.13 -7.39 17.75
C ASP A 27 -3.35 -7.66 16.45
N THR A 28 -3.95 -7.37 15.30
CA THR A 28 -3.30 -7.48 13.99
C THR A 28 -3.22 -6.14 13.26
N VAL A 29 -2.37 -6.12 12.23
CA VAL A 29 -2.24 -5.01 11.29
C VAL A 29 -2.21 -5.56 9.87
N THR A 30 -2.91 -4.91 8.96
CA THR A 30 -2.82 -5.25 7.53
C THR A 30 -1.66 -4.50 6.89
N VAL A 31 -0.76 -5.21 6.22
CA VAL A 31 0.33 -4.60 5.43
C VAL A 31 -0.03 -4.64 3.96
N VAL A 32 -0.14 -3.46 3.35
CA VAL A 32 -0.33 -3.31 1.90
C VAL A 32 0.98 -2.81 1.30
N ALA A 33 1.48 -3.51 0.28
CA ALA A 33 2.66 -3.10 -0.48
C ALA A 33 2.35 -1.83 -1.27
N GLY A 34 3.15 -0.78 -1.08
CA GLY A 34 3.11 0.44 -1.89
C GLY A 34 4.19 0.45 -2.97
N GLU A 35 4.18 1.48 -3.82
CA GLU A 35 5.11 1.62 -4.95
C GLU A 35 6.59 1.63 -4.52
N LEU A 36 6.88 2.18 -3.34
CA LEU A 36 8.20 2.13 -2.74
C LEU A 36 8.72 0.69 -2.63
N LEU A 37 7.88 -0.23 -2.15
CA LEU A 37 8.24 -1.64 -2.01
C LEU A 37 8.42 -2.29 -3.38
N THR A 38 7.60 -1.92 -4.35
CA THR A 38 7.75 -2.36 -5.75
C THR A 38 9.13 -1.99 -6.30
N VAL A 39 9.59 -0.76 -6.11
CA VAL A 39 10.90 -0.32 -6.61
C VAL A 39 12.04 -1.06 -5.91
N VAL A 40 12.07 -1.09 -4.57
CA VAL A 40 13.19 -1.70 -3.83
C VAL A 40 13.27 -3.22 -4.06
N THR A 41 12.17 -3.87 -4.44
CA THR A 41 12.14 -5.30 -4.76
C THR A 41 12.34 -5.62 -6.24
N ASN A 42 12.66 -4.62 -7.06
CA ASN A 42 12.76 -4.74 -8.52
C ASN A 42 11.49 -5.34 -9.16
N GLY A 43 10.32 -4.90 -8.72
CA GLY A 43 9.02 -5.34 -9.22
C GLY A 43 8.56 -6.72 -8.74
N LYS A 44 9.34 -7.45 -7.93
CA LYS A 44 8.96 -8.77 -7.41
C LYS A 44 7.73 -8.71 -6.50
N VAL A 45 7.54 -7.60 -5.80
CA VAL A 45 6.34 -7.35 -4.99
C VAL A 45 5.56 -6.20 -5.63
N PRO A 46 4.47 -6.46 -6.36
CA PRO A 46 3.66 -5.40 -6.95
C PRO A 46 2.93 -4.58 -5.89
N ALA A 47 2.60 -3.34 -6.21
CA ALA A 47 1.80 -2.49 -5.32
C ALA A 47 0.37 -3.05 -5.23
N GLY A 48 -0.13 -3.19 -4.01
CA GLY A 48 -1.46 -3.72 -3.74
C GLY A 48 -2.53 -2.67 -4.04
N VAL A 49 -3.40 -2.96 -5.01
CA VAL A 49 -4.60 -2.15 -5.24
C VAL A 49 -5.61 -2.48 -4.15
N HIS A 50 -6.07 -1.46 -3.45
CA HIS A 50 -6.98 -1.59 -2.32
C HIS A 50 -8.03 -0.49 -2.36
N ARG A 51 -9.19 -0.75 -1.75
CA ARG A 51 -10.27 0.23 -1.58
C ARG A 51 -10.91 0.07 -0.21
N VAL A 52 -11.66 1.08 0.19
CA VAL A 52 -12.51 1.03 1.38
C VAL A 52 -13.95 1.19 0.95
N ARG A 53 -14.81 0.26 1.39
CA ARG A 53 -16.27 0.41 1.36
C ARG A 53 -16.73 0.93 2.71
N THR A 54 -17.44 2.05 2.70
CA THR A 54 -17.97 2.66 3.93
C THR A 54 -19.42 2.21 4.14
N PRO A 55 -19.73 1.56 5.27
CA PRO A 55 -21.11 1.22 5.60
C PRO A 55 -21.92 2.50 5.89
N SER A 56 -23.22 2.49 5.56
CA SER A 56 -24.10 3.65 5.72
C SER A 56 -24.74 3.75 7.12
N ASP A 57 -24.69 2.68 7.89
CA ASP A 57 -25.44 2.48 9.13
C ASP A 57 -24.56 2.45 10.39
N ARG A 58 -23.23 2.45 10.24
CA ARG A 58 -22.28 2.42 11.35
C ARG A 58 -20.98 3.15 11.03
N GLU A 59 -20.33 3.69 12.06
CA GLU A 59 -19.04 4.36 11.91
C GLU A 59 -17.92 3.34 11.70
N ARG A 60 -17.00 3.64 10.78
CA ARG A 60 -15.80 2.83 10.56
C ARG A 60 -14.57 3.65 10.91
N LEU A 61 -13.79 3.17 11.88
CA LEU A 61 -12.54 3.80 12.30
C LEU A 61 -11.33 2.97 11.83
N SER A 62 -10.30 3.64 11.35
CA SER A 62 -9.03 3.01 11.00
C SER A 62 -7.87 3.98 11.14
N ALA A 63 -6.69 3.46 11.49
CA ALA A 63 -5.44 4.22 11.49
C ALA A 63 -4.54 3.74 10.34
N LEU A 64 -4.01 4.69 9.57
CA LEU A 64 -3.13 4.42 8.43
C LEU A 64 -1.71 4.90 8.74
N PHE A 65 -0.75 3.99 8.65
CA PHE A 65 0.68 4.29 8.75
C PHE A 65 1.34 4.04 7.38
N VAL A 66 1.97 5.08 6.82
CA VAL A 66 2.63 5.01 5.50
C VAL A 66 4.12 5.29 5.67
N SER A 67 4.94 4.50 4.97
CA SER A 67 6.37 4.80 4.82
C SER A 67 6.57 5.44 3.46
N THR A 68 7.09 6.66 3.45
CA THR A 68 7.47 7.38 2.23
C THR A 68 8.98 7.65 2.26
N PRO A 69 9.62 7.76 1.08
CA PRO A 69 11.00 8.22 1.01
C PRO A 69 11.12 9.63 1.59
N LYS A 70 12.30 9.96 2.12
CA LYS A 70 12.63 11.35 2.42
C LYS A 70 12.56 12.18 1.15
N GLU A 71 12.20 13.45 1.28
CA GLU A 71 12.21 14.38 0.16
C GLU A 71 13.60 14.42 -0.50
N GLY A 72 13.62 14.42 -1.84
CA GLY A 72 14.86 14.36 -2.63
C GLY A 72 15.60 13.02 -2.62
N ALA A 73 15.13 12.01 -1.88
CA ALA A 73 15.75 10.68 -1.90
C ALA A 73 15.54 9.98 -3.25
N THR A 74 16.60 9.37 -3.77
CA THR A 74 16.51 8.44 -4.90
C THR A 74 16.34 7.03 -4.37
N VAL A 75 15.27 6.35 -4.80
CA VAL A 75 15.00 4.95 -4.43
C VAL A 75 15.40 4.04 -5.59
N ARG A 76 16.14 2.97 -5.29
CA ARG A 76 16.61 1.98 -6.26
C ARG A 76 16.33 0.55 -5.78
N PRO A 77 16.31 -0.44 -6.69
CA PRO A 77 16.26 -1.84 -6.34
C PRO A 77 17.41 -2.26 -5.42
N LEU A 78 17.13 -3.18 -4.51
CA LEU A 78 18.15 -3.81 -3.67
C LEU A 78 19.05 -4.70 -4.53
N GLU A 79 20.35 -4.73 -4.25
CA GLU A 79 21.33 -5.46 -5.06
C GLU A 79 21.00 -6.95 -5.20
N CYS A 80 20.52 -7.58 -4.12
CA CYS A 80 20.11 -8.99 -4.13
C CYS A 80 18.84 -9.27 -4.97
N THR A 81 18.15 -8.22 -5.42
CA THR A 81 16.94 -8.32 -6.25
C THR A 81 17.21 -8.10 -7.73
N THR A 82 18.42 -7.66 -8.07
CA THR A 82 18.85 -7.32 -9.43
C THR A 82 19.50 -8.52 -10.11
N THR A 83 18.86 -9.04 -11.15
CA THR A 83 19.55 -9.74 -12.26
C THR A 83 19.82 -8.69 -13.34
N ALA A 84 20.73 -8.91 -14.30
CA ALA A 84 21.26 -7.90 -15.24
C ALA A 84 20.26 -7.15 -16.18
N ALA A 85 18.95 -7.07 -15.88
CA ALA A 85 17.96 -6.37 -16.70
C ALA A 85 17.06 -5.45 -15.87
N SER A 86 17.04 -4.18 -16.29
CA SER A 86 16.09 -3.08 -16.02
C SER A 86 15.90 -2.63 -14.56
N VAL A 87 16.22 -1.35 -14.31
CA VAL A 87 16.09 -0.66 -13.02
C VAL A 87 14.87 0.26 -13.05
N THR A 88 13.89 0.04 -12.18
CA THR A 88 12.83 1.02 -11.90
C THR A 88 13.32 2.02 -10.85
N THR A 89 13.11 3.32 -11.05
CA THR A 89 13.50 4.38 -10.09
C THR A 89 12.28 5.21 -9.73
N LEU A 90 12.09 5.51 -8.44
CA LEU A 90 11.13 6.50 -7.96
C LEU A 90 11.88 7.78 -7.57
N ILE A 91 11.43 8.92 -8.10
CA ILE A 91 11.83 10.27 -7.69
C ILE A 91 10.63 10.88 -6.97
N SER A 92 10.75 11.18 -5.68
CA SER A 92 9.66 11.79 -4.90
C SER A 92 9.47 13.25 -5.33
N GLY A 93 8.34 13.57 -5.96
CA GLY A 93 7.80 14.93 -6.09
C GLY A 93 6.68 15.17 -5.05
N SER A 94 6.49 16.42 -4.62
CA SER A 94 5.60 16.82 -3.52
C SER A 94 4.15 16.32 -3.68
N PRO A 95 3.46 15.90 -2.60
CA PRO A 95 2.04 15.56 -2.66
C PRO A 95 1.22 16.86 -2.72
N GLU A 96 0.39 17.01 -3.77
CA GLU A 96 -0.67 18.01 -3.76
C GLU A 96 -1.74 17.59 -2.73
N MET A 97 -1.93 18.44 -1.73
CA MET A 97 -2.99 18.32 -0.73
C MET A 97 -4.34 18.56 -1.41
N GLY A 98 -4.96 17.50 -1.91
CA GLY A 98 -6.36 17.50 -2.31
C GLY A 98 -7.24 17.62 -1.06
N ALA A 99 -7.80 18.81 -0.84
CA ALA A 99 -8.85 19.04 0.14
C ALA A 99 -10.10 18.22 -0.23
N SER A 100 -10.71 17.59 0.77
CA SER A 100 -12.12 17.27 0.80
C SER A 100 -12.73 17.78 2.10
#